data_AF-A0A3N5Q0C0-F1
#
_entry.id   AF-A0A3N5Q0C0-F1
#
_cell.length_a   1.000
_cell.length_b   1.000
_cell.length_c   1.000
_cell.angle_alpha   90.00
_cell.angle_beta   90.00
_cell.angle_gamma   90.00
#
_symmetry.space_group_name_H-M   'P 1'
#
loop_
_entity.id
_entity.type
_entity.pdbx_description
1 polymer ?
#
loop_
_entity_poly.entity_id
_entity_poly.type
_entity_poly.pdbx_seq_one_letter_code
_entity_poly.pdbx_strand_id
1 'polypeptide(L)'
;DASNKNGLPHPNIITESGRALTAHHSVLVFNVLETTSVPEWTTDDVVEESDHETVTELFEIFESLNSRTMIEAWHDAQQIREEALDRFSLGLVDLRTRAKVEKLYWSVARAVNDMAVDMKNMPEELRQLPKLLADKYFCNFSLFQSLPDSWAIDQLFPIMPIHRLNQKPTRLATLQDITCDSDGKIDHFIGVRDFRQSLPVHAFKDGEEYYLAVFLVGAYQEILGDLHNLFGDTNAVHVVCTKDGYEIEQIIDGESVADVLEYVQFDAKKLVRTIETWVNSSVKEKRISAHEGKEFLAIYRSGLYGYTYLEE
;
A
#
# COMPACT_ATOMS: atom_id res chain seq x y z
N ASP A 1 27.46 36.01 22.22
CA ASP A 1 28.94 36.07 22.10
C ASP A 1 29.48 37.03 21.05
N ALA A 2 29.05 36.94 19.80
CA ALA A 2 29.53 37.84 18.74
C ALA A 2 29.30 39.34 19.10
N SER A 3 28.10 39.72 19.54
CA SER A 3 27.81 41.11 19.98
C SER A 3 28.63 41.52 21.20
N ASN A 4 28.73 40.67 22.23
CA ASN A 4 29.51 40.94 23.45
C ASN A 4 31.00 41.15 23.17
N LYS A 5 31.61 40.31 22.30
CA LYS A 5 33.04 40.42 21.94
C LYS A 5 33.36 41.71 21.19
N ASN A 6 32.39 42.28 20.48
CA ASN A 6 32.57 43.47 19.65
C ASN A 6 31.95 44.74 20.29
N GLY A 7 31.44 44.66 21.52
CA GLY A 7 30.80 45.79 22.19
C GLY A 7 29.55 46.33 21.49
N LEU A 8 28.84 45.47 20.74
CA LEU A 8 27.64 45.83 19.99
C LEU A 8 26.36 45.47 20.77
N PRO A 9 25.24 46.20 20.57
CA PRO A 9 23.94 45.80 21.10
C PRO A 9 23.50 44.45 20.51
N HIS A 10 22.68 43.72 21.25
CA HIS A 10 22.16 42.43 20.78
C HIS A 10 21.03 42.69 19.77
N PRO A 11 21.06 42.08 18.58
CA PRO A 11 20.02 42.28 17.59
C PRO A 11 18.74 41.51 17.97
N ASN A 12 17.63 41.89 17.33
CA ASN A 12 16.44 41.05 17.31
C ASN A 12 16.74 39.75 16.56
N ILE A 13 16.31 38.60 17.10
CA ILE A 13 16.42 37.31 16.44
C ILE A 13 15.08 37.02 15.75
N ILE A 14 15.14 36.77 14.45
CA ILE A 14 13.99 36.35 13.64
C ILE A 14 14.25 34.90 13.20
N THR A 15 13.22 34.05 13.23
CA THR A 15 13.30 32.68 12.74
C THR A 15 12.19 32.43 11.74
N GLU A 16 12.51 31.69 10.67
CA GLU A 16 11.57 31.32 9.60
C GLU A 16 11.27 29.83 9.68
N SER A 17 10.84 29.38 10.87
CA SER A 17 10.69 27.96 11.22
C SER A 17 9.37 27.37 10.72
N GLY A 18 9.11 27.45 9.41
CA GLY A 18 7.84 27.03 8.79
C GLY A 18 7.45 25.59 9.12
N ARG A 19 8.34 24.62 8.85
CA ARG A 19 8.09 23.19 9.15
C ARG A 19 7.75 22.94 10.61
N ALA A 20 8.37 23.66 11.54
CA ALA A 20 8.09 23.51 12.97
C ALA A 20 6.67 24.00 13.35
N LEU A 21 6.15 24.98 12.61
CA LEU A 21 4.80 25.51 12.83
C LEU A 21 3.72 24.63 12.18
N THR A 22 3.99 24.08 10.98
CA THR A 22 2.95 23.45 10.17
C THR A 22 2.98 21.93 10.17
N ALA A 23 4.05 21.24 10.56
CA ALA A 23 4.09 19.78 10.39
C ALA A 23 2.90 19.02 11.01
N HIS A 24 2.46 19.41 12.22
CA HIS A 24 1.48 18.63 13.01
C HIS A 24 0.01 18.91 12.70
N HIS A 25 -0.31 19.94 11.91
CA HIS A 25 -1.69 20.45 11.81
C HIS A 25 -2.60 19.65 10.86
N SER A 26 -2.02 18.78 10.02
CA SER A 26 -2.73 18.01 9.00
C SER A 26 -2.47 16.51 9.18
N VAL A 27 -3.47 15.70 8.89
CA VAL A 27 -3.47 14.24 8.97
C VAL A 27 -4.16 13.69 7.72
N LEU A 28 -3.48 12.82 6.98
CA LEU A 28 -4.04 12.12 5.84
C LEU A 28 -4.73 10.84 6.35
N VAL A 29 -5.98 10.61 5.95
CA VAL A 29 -6.76 9.41 6.32
C VAL A 29 -7.23 8.72 5.05
N PHE A 30 -7.05 7.40 4.97
CA PHE A 30 -7.50 6.57 3.86
C PHE A 30 -7.92 5.18 4.33
N ASN A 31 -8.82 4.54 3.56
CA ASN A 31 -9.18 3.13 3.76
C ASN A 31 -8.20 2.20 3.04
N VAL A 32 -8.16 0.97 3.52
CA VAL A 32 -7.53 -0.18 2.86
C VAL A 32 -8.61 -0.89 2.06
N LEU A 33 -8.37 -1.08 0.77
CA LEU A 33 -9.31 -1.70 -0.16
C LEU A 33 -9.17 -3.22 -0.17
N GLU A 34 -7.93 -3.70 -0.19
CA GLU A 34 -7.63 -5.11 -0.32
C GLU A 34 -6.28 -5.44 0.33
N THR A 35 -6.07 -6.71 0.66
CA THR A 35 -4.79 -7.20 1.14
C THR A 35 -4.35 -8.45 0.40
N THR A 36 -3.05 -8.57 0.16
CA THR A 36 -2.44 -9.78 -0.40
C THR A 36 -1.37 -10.32 0.53
N SER A 37 -1.40 -11.63 0.75
CA SER A 37 -0.38 -12.37 1.51
C SER A 37 0.42 -13.28 0.59
N VAL A 38 1.62 -13.64 1.03
CA VAL A 38 2.35 -14.76 0.41
C VAL A 38 1.52 -16.04 0.53
N PRO A 39 1.56 -16.93 -0.48
CA PRO A 39 0.77 -18.16 -0.47
C PRO A 39 1.24 -19.09 0.65
N GLU A 40 0.34 -19.94 1.10
CA GLU A 40 0.56 -20.86 2.21
C GLU A 40 0.08 -22.25 1.83
N TRP A 41 0.76 -23.26 2.36
CA TRP A 41 0.38 -24.65 2.27
C TRP A 41 -0.72 -24.92 3.28
N THR A 42 -1.88 -25.36 2.78
CA THR A 42 -3.09 -25.54 3.59
C THR A 42 -3.44 -27.02 3.74
N THR A 43 -4.44 -27.33 4.58
CA THR A 43 -4.97 -28.69 4.73
C THR A 43 -5.60 -29.24 3.45
N ASP A 44 -5.94 -28.39 2.50
CA ASP A 44 -6.51 -28.77 1.21
C ASP A 44 -5.44 -29.12 0.18
N ASP A 45 -4.17 -28.77 0.45
CA ASP A 45 -3.03 -29.08 -0.40
C ASP A 45 -2.49 -30.48 -0.10
N VAL A 46 -2.25 -31.26 -1.16
CA VAL A 46 -1.79 -32.65 -1.06
C VAL A 46 -0.60 -32.85 -1.99
N VAL A 47 0.42 -33.56 -1.48
CA VAL A 47 1.50 -34.10 -2.30
C VAL A 47 1.06 -35.44 -2.86
N GLU A 48 1.04 -35.54 -4.18
CA GLU A 48 0.69 -36.75 -4.92
C GLU A 48 1.96 -37.55 -5.26
N GLU A 49 1.84 -38.86 -5.45
CA GLU A 49 2.98 -39.70 -5.85
C GLU A 49 3.57 -39.30 -7.21
N SER A 50 2.78 -38.63 -8.06
CA SER A 50 3.22 -38.11 -9.36
C SER A 50 3.82 -36.71 -9.31
N ASP A 51 3.85 -36.05 -8.14
CA ASP A 51 4.49 -34.74 -8.03
C ASP A 51 6.00 -34.85 -8.25
N HIS A 52 6.58 -33.75 -8.74
CA HIS A 52 8.02 -33.66 -8.99
C HIS A 52 8.82 -33.76 -7.67
N GLU A 53 10.04 -34.31 -7.75
CA GLU A 53 10.93 -34.53 -6.59
C GLU A 53 11.08 -33.29 -5.69
N THR A 54 11.20 -32.11 -6.29
CA THR A 54 11.33 -30.83 -5.58
C THR A 54 10.12 -30.47 -4.71
N VAL A 55 8.91 -30.92 -5.05
CA VAL A 55 7.71 -30.73 -4.22
C VAL A 55 7.79 -31.64 -3.00
N THR A 56 8.12 -32.92 -3.21
CA THR A 56 8.23 -33.92 -2.15
C THR A 56 9.34 -33.54 -1.16
N GLU A 57 10.52 -33.15 -1.64
CA GLU A 57 11.64 -32.71 -0.80
C GLU A 57 11.30 -31.49 0.05
N LEU A 58 10.67 -30.46 -0.54
CA LEU A 58 10.22 -29.28 0.22
C LEU A 58 9.16 -29.63 1.27
N PHE A 59 8.26 -30.56 0.95
CA PHE A 59 7.24 -31.01 1.89
C PHE A 59 7.85 -31.78 3.06
N GLU A 60 8.84 -32.64 2.82
CA GLU A 60 9.60 -33.33 3.87
C GLU A 60 10.37 -32.35 4.77
N ILE A 61 10.97 -31.31 4.20
CA ILE A 61 11.60 -30.23 4.96
C ILE A 61 10.57 -29.51 5.83
N PHE A 62 9.41 -29.18 5.28
CA PHE A 62 8.33 -28.52 6.01
C PHE A 62 7.82 -29.34 7.20
N GLU A 63 7.57 -30.64 7.01
CA GLU A 63 7.07 -31.55 8.06
C GLU A 63 8.12 -31.85 9.14
N SER A 64 9.41 -31.87 8.79
CA SER A 64 10.50 -32.16 9.73
C SER A 64 11.11 -30.92 10.39
N LEU A 65 10.62 -29.72 10.04
CA LEU A 65 11.15 -28.45 10.49
C LEU A 65 11.11 -28.33 12.02
N ASN A 66 12.25 -27.99 12.60
CA ASN A 66 12.36 -27.74 14.04
C ASN A 66 13.45 -26.69 14.32
N SER A 67 13.48 -26.18 15.55
CA SER A 67 14.38 -25.10 15.94
C SER A 67 15.88 -25.41 15.80
N ARG A 68 16.28 -26.69 15.75
CA ARG A 68 17.68 -27.10 15.61
C ARG A 68 18.14 -27.15 14.16
N THR A 69 17.24 -27.51 13.24
CA THR A 69 17.51 -27.64 11.79
C THR A 69 17.02 -26.44 10.99
N MET A 70 16.40 -25.45 11.64
CA MET A 70 15.76 -24.29 11.01
C MET A 70 16.62 -23.56 9.97
N ILE A 71 17.91 -23.35 10.24
CA ILE A 71 18.81 -22.64 9.30
C ILE A 71 19.12 -23.51 8.08
N GLU A 72 19.42 -24.78 8.30
CA GLU A 72 19.68 -25.76 7.23
C GLU A 72 18.43 -25.92 6.35
N ALA A 73 17.27 -26.13 6.96
CA ALA A 73 15.98 -26.19 6.28
C ALA A 73 15.67 -24.92 5.47
N TRP A 74 16.05 -23.75 5.99
CA TRP A 74 15.89 -22.49 5.25
C TRP A 74 16.78 -22.44 4.01
N HIS A 75 18.07 -22.78 4.12
CA HIS A 75 18.99 -22.81 2.99
C HIS A 75 18.58 -23.85 1.95
N ASP A 76 18.18 -25.04 2.39
CA ASP A 76 17.69 -26.11 1.50
C ASP A 76 16.42 -25.66 0.76
N ALA A 77 15.47 -25.02 1.45
CA ALA A 77 14.27 -24.48 0.83
C ALA A 77 14.58 -23.38 -0.19
N GLN A 78 15.58 -22.52 0.06
CA GLN A 78 16.04 -21.53 -0.91
C GLN A 78 16.61 -22.20 -2.15
N GLN A 79 17.48 -23.20 -1.98
CA GLN A 79 18.10 -23.93 -3.08
C GLN A 79 17.06 -24.65 -3.94
N ILE A 80 16.12 -25.39 -3.32
CA ILE A 80 15.08 -26.13 -4.06
C ILE A 80 14.17 -25.16 -4.83
N ARG A 81 13.84 -23.99 -4.26
CA ARG A 81 13.06 -22.97 -4.96
C ARG A 81 13.81 -22.43 -6.19
N GLU A 82 15.09 -22.10 -6.07
CA GLU A 82 15.90 -21.62 -7.19
C GLU A 82 15.97 -22.67 -8.30
N GLU A 83 16.25 -23.93 -7.94
CA GLU A 83 16.29 -25.04 -8.89
C GLU A 83 14.94 -25.22 -9.61
N ALA A 84 13.82 -25.16 -8.89
CA ALA A 84 12.49 -25.28 -9.48
C ALA A 84 12.17 -24.12 -10.44
N LEU A 85 12.61 -22.89 -10.11
CA LEU A 85 12.45 -21.73 -10.99
C LEU A 85 13.30 -21.86 -12.27
N ASP A 86 14.53 -22.34 -12.15
CA ASP A 86 15.41 -22.61 -13.29
C ASP A 86 14.81 -23.71 -14.19
N ARG A 87 14.40 -24.83 -13.60
CA ARG A 87 13.71 -25.92 -14.33
C ARG A 87 12.43 -25.43 -15.02
N PHE A 88 11.66 -24.55 -14.37
CA PHE A 88 10.44 -23.97 -14.97
C PHE A 88 10.79 -23.09 -16.17
N SER A 89 11.83 -22.27 -16.07
CA SER A 89 12.30 -21.41 -17.17
C SER A 89 12.75 -22.20 -18.40
N LEU A 90 13.27 -23.41 -18.18
CA LEU A 90 13.68 -24.36 -19.22
C LEU A 90 12.54 -25.25 -19.72
N GLY A 91 11.32 -25.13 -19.16
CA GLY A 91 10.16 -25.96 -19.53
C GLY A 91 10.22 -27.40 -19.01
N LEU A 92 11.05 -27.68 -18.01
CA LEU A 92 11.22 -29.02 -17.41
C LEU A 92 10.19 -29.33 -16.33
N VAL A 93 9.60 -28.31 -15.71
CA VAL A 93 8.48 -28.44 -14.76
C VAL A 93 7.32 -27.56 -15.18
N ASP A 94 6.10 -27.99 -14.84
CA ASP A 94 4.89 -27.28 -15.19
C ASP A 94 4.49 -26.22 -14.14
N LEU A 95 3.46 -25.43 -14.47
CA LEU A 95 2.98 -24.37 -13.60
C LEU A 95 2.41 -24.90 -12.27
N ARG A 96 1.84 -26.11 -12.28
CA ARG A 96 1.26 -26.73 -11.08
C ARG A 96 2.36 -27.10 -10.08
N THR A 97 3.43 -27.72 -10.57
CA THR A 97 4.63 -28.02 -9.80
C THR A 97 5.23 -26.75 -9.20
N ARG A 98 5.40 -25.70 -10.03
CA ARG A 98 5.91 -24.41 -9.56
C ARG A 98 5.02 -23.80 -8.46
N ALA A 99 3.69 -23.86 -8.61
CA ALA A 99 2.77 -23.34 -7.62
C ALA A 99 2.87 -24.09 -6.28
N LYS A 100 2.99 -25.43 -6.30
CA LYS A 100 3.20 -26.24 -5.09
C LYS A 100 4.53 -25.91 -4.41
N VAL A 101 5.62 -25.81 -5.19
CA VAL A 101 6.94 -25.39 -4.68
C VAL A 101 6.87 -24.01 -4.03
N GLU A 102 6.26 -23.02 -4.68
CA GLU A 102 6.15 -21.66 -4.13
C GLU A 102 5.32 -21.65 -2.83
N LYS A 103 4.18 -22.37 -2.77
CA LYS A 103 3.39 -22.53 -1.54
C LYS A 103 4.22 -23.13 -0.40
N LEU A 104 4.93 -24.23 -0.65
CA LEU A 104 5.75 -24.91 0.37
C LEU A 104 6.90 -24.01 0.83
N TYR A 105 7.61 -23.38 -0.09
CA TYR A 105 8.70 -22.46 0.21
C TYR A 105 8.27 -21.34 1.17
N TRP A 106 7.15 -20.68 0.86
CA TRP A 106 6.64 -19.60 1.70
C TRP A 106 6.12 -20.11 3.06
N SER A 107 5.65 -21.36 3.12
CA SER A 107 5.25 -22.00 4.38
C SER A 107 6.45 -22.33 5.26
N VAL A 108 7.54 -22.85 4.69
CA VAL A 108 8.82 -23.02 5.39
C VAL A 108 9.34 -21.67 5.86
N ALA A 109 9.35 -20.64 5.00
CA ALA A 109 9.79 -19.29 5.36
C ALA A 109 9.02 -18.73 6.57
N ARG A 110 7.70 -18.91 6.59
CA ARG A 110 6.82 -18.48 7.69
C ARG A 110 7.14 -19.22 8.98
N ALA A 111 7.23 -20.55 8.94
CA ALA A 111 7.54 -21.35 10.12
C ALA A 111 8.95 -21.07 10.67
N VAL A 112 9.94 -20.86 9.81
CA VAL A 112 11.30 -20.40 10.17
C VAL A 112 11.24 -19.04 10.86
N ASN A 113 10.51 -18.07 10.28
CA ASN A 113 10.35 -16.75 10.86
C ASN A 113 9.72 -16.80 12.26
N ASP A 114 8.66 -17.58 12.44
CA ASP A 114 7.97 -17.71 13.72
C ASP A 114 8.87 -18.29 14.81
N MET A 115 9.70 -19.28 14.48
CA MET A 115 10.72 -19.80 15.39
C MET A 115 11.83 -18.76 15.68
N ALA A 116 12.20 -17.94 14.69
CA ALA A 116 13.29 -16.97 14.80
C ALA A 116 12.91 -15.71 15.60
N VAL A 117 11.65 -15.27 15.57
CA VAL A 117 11.18 -14.04 16.27
C VAL A 117 11.35 -14.15 17.79
N ASP A 118 11.24 -15.35 18.35
CA ASP A 118 11.42 -15.60 19.79
C ASP A 118 12.91 -15.72 20.21
N MET A 119 13.84 -15.73 19.24
CA MET A 119 15.26 -15.82 19.54
C MET A 119 15.81 -14.49 20.05
N LYS A 120 16.57 -14.56 21.15
CA LYS A 120 17.26 -13.38 21.71
C LYS A 120 18.19 -12.70 20.71
N ASN A 121 18.84 -13.49 19.86
CA ASN A 121 19.74 -13.04 18.80
C ASN A 121 19.33 -13.73 17.50
N MET A 122 18.48 -13.09 16.70
CA MET A 122 18.12 -13.59 15.37
C MET A 122 19.35 -13.58 14.44
N PRO A 123 19.66 -14.70 13.76
CA PRO A 123 20.68 -14.77 12.72
C PRO A 123 20.45 -13.71 11.64
N GLU A 124 21.53 -13.14 11.11
CA GLU A 124 21.45 -12.03 10.15
C GLU A 124 20.70 -12.40 8.86
N GLU A 125 20.92 -13.62 8.36
CA GLU A 125 20.26 -14.17 7.16
C GLU A 125 18.73 -14.29 7.30
N LEU A 126 18.22 -14.40 8.53
CA LEU A 126 16.78 -14.50 8.79
C LEU A 126 16.12 -13.14 9.00
N ARG A 127 16.91 -12.05 9.18
CA ARG A 127 16.36 -10.70 9.44
C ARG A 127 15.53 -10.13 8.30
N GLN A 128 15.72 -10.65 7.09
CA GLN A 128 14.93 -10.26 5.90
C GLN A 128 13.56 -10.95 5.83
N LEU A 129 13.36 -12.07 6.54
CA LEU A 129 12.11 -12.84 6.47
C LEU A 129 10.88 -12.02 6.86
N PRO A 130 10.89 -11.21 7.95
CA PRO A 130 9.76 -10.36 8.28
C PRO A 130 9.34 -9.41 7.15
N LYS A 131 10.30 -8.91 6.35
CA LYS A 131 10.01 -8.06 5.20
C LYS A 131 9.41 -8.85 4.05
N LEU A 132 9.96 -10.04 3.76
CA LEU A 132 9.48 -10.90 2.68
C LEU A 132 8.09 -11.48 2.94
N LEU A 133 7.77 -11.75 4.21
CA LEU A 133 6.49 -12.32 4.66
C LEU A 133 5.43 -11.26 4.99
N ALA A 134 5.78 -9.97 4.95
CA ALA A 134 4.84 -8.90 5.23
C ALA A 134 3.71 -8.91 4.21
N ASP A 135 2.48 -8.77 4.71
CA ASP A 135 1.32 -8.61 3.86
C ASP A 135 1.41 -7.28 3.09
N LYS A 136 0.77 -7.22 1.94
CA LYS A 136 0.61 -5.99 1.16
C LYS A 136 -0.80 -5.46 1.41
N TYR A 137 -0.90 -4.24 1.93
CA TYR A 137 -2.19 -3.57 2.15
C TYR A 137 -2.34 -2.48 1.09
N PHE A 138 -3.29 -2.66 0.18
CA PHE A 138 -3.60 -1.70 -0.88
C PHE A 138 -4.52 -0.61 -0.33
N CYS A 139 -3.99 0.60 -0.29
CA CYS A 139 -4.58 1.74 0.39
C CYS A 139 -5.10 2.74 -0.63
N ASN A 140 -6.32 3.24 -0.44
CA ASN A 140 -7.00 4.14 -1.38
C ASN A 140 -6.45 5.58 -1.31
N PHE A 141 -5.20 5.75 -1.73
CA PHE A 141 -4.55 7.05 -1.85
C PHE A 141 -3.47 6.98 -2.94
N SER A 142 -2.83 8.11 -3.24
CA SER A 142 -1.65 8.16 -4.11
C SER A 142 -0.49 8.72 -3.29
N LEU A 143 0.62 7.98 -3.26
CA LEU A 143 1.81 8.35 -2.53
C LEU A 143 2.45 9.59 -3.15
N PHE A 144 2.46 9.69 -4.48
CA PHE A 144 3.01 10.83 -5.21
C PHE A 144 2.21 12.12 -5.00
N GLN A 145 0.88 11.99 -4.89
CA GLN A 145 -0.01 13.12 -4.64
C GLN A 145 0.05 13.58 -3.17
N SER A 146 -0.01 12.65 -2.21
CA SER A 146 -0.22 13.02 -0.79
C SER A 146 1.04 12.95 0.06
N LEU A 147 2.06 12.21 -0.36
CA LEU A 147 3.30 11.97 0.40
C LEU A 147 4.58 12.09 -0.47
N PRO A 148 4.78 13.17 -1.25
CA PRO A 148 5.90 13.29 -2.19
C PRO A 148 7.27 13.19 -1.50
N ASP A 149 7.46 13.79 -0.32
CA ASP A 149 8.72 13.66 0.44
C ASP A 149 9.04 12.19 0.81
N SER A 150 8.03 11.32 0.98
CA SER A 150 8.26 9.89 1.26
C SER A 150 8.92 9.18 0.07
N TRP A 151 8.52 9.54 -1.15
CA TRP A 151 9.10 9.00 -2.39
C TRP A 151 10.43 9.65 -2.74
N ALA A 152 10.51 10.98 -2.64
CA ALA A 152 11.64 11.74 -3.16
C ALA A 152 12.89 11.68 -2.27
N ILE A 153 12.72 11.62 -0.94
CA ILE A 153 13.82 11.77 0.04
C ILE A 153 13.74 10.81 1.23
N ASP A 154 12.98 9.71 1.10
CA ASP A 154 12.79 8.70 2.15
C ASP A 154 12.30 9.30 3.49
N GLN A 155 11.51 10.37 3.45
CA GLN A 155 10.96 11.00 4.65
C GLN A 155 10.02 10.03 5.37
N LEU A 156 10.31 9.77 6.64
CA LEU A 156 9.45 8.95 7.49
C LEU A 156 8.28 9.75 8.04
N PHE A 157 7.09 9.17 7.93
CA PHE A 157 5.87 9.66 8.57
C PHE A 157 5.36 8.65 9.61
N PRO A 158 4.82 9.08 10.76
CA PRO A 158 4.10 8.19 11.64
C PRO A 158 2.82 7.70 10.96
N ILE A 159 2.64 6.39 10.88
CA ILE A 159 1.46 5.76 10.29
C ILE A 159 0.89 4.77 11.30
N MET A 160 -0.42 4.80 11.50
CA MET A 160 -1.11 3.83 12.36
C MET A 160 -2.58 3.65 11.98
N PRO A 161 -3.18 2.51 12.33
CA PRO A 161 -4.64 2.37 12.34
C PRO A 161 -5.26 3.42 13.26
N ILE A 162 -6.42 3.97 12.89
CA ILE A 162 -7.15 4.95 13.72
C ILE A 162 -8.34 4.35 14.45
N HIS A 163 -8.53 3.04 14.32
CA HIS A 163 -9.55 2.28 15.02
C HIS A 163 -9.00 0.93 15.48
N ARG A 164 -9.81 0.21 16.27
CA ARG A 164 -9.44 -1.08 16.89
C ARG A 164 -8.19 -1.01 17.78
N LEU A 165 -7.83 0.17 18.29
CA LEU A 165 -6.62 0.40 19.11
C LEU A 165 -6.58 -0.36 20.45
N ASN A 166 -7.71 -0.92 20.88
CA ASN A 166 -7.83 -1.80 22.03
C ASN A 166 -7.57 -3.28 21.70
N GLN A 167 -7.36 -3.61 20.43
CA GLN A 167 -7.05 -4.95 19.94
C GLN A 167 -5.56 -5.02 19.62
N LYS A 168 -4.92 -6.17 19.87
CA LYS A 168 -3.53 -6.37 19.50
C LYS A 168 -3.44 -6.58 17.97
N PRO A 169 -2.59 -5.85 17.23
CA PRO A 169 -2.29 -6.15 15.84
C PRO A 169 -1.78 -7.59 15.66
N THR A 170 -2.25 -8.27 14.61
CA THR A 170 -1.95 -9.69 14.35
C THR A 170 -1.19 -9.92 13.05
N ARG A 171 -1.00 -8.87 12.24
CA ARG A 171 -0.32 -8.94 10.94
C ARG A 171 0.79 -7.89 10.88
N LEU A 172 1.78 -8.15 10.05
CA LEU A 172 2.82 -7.19 9.66
C LEU A 172 2.60 -6.86 8.20
N ALA A 173 2.55 -5.57 7.85
CA ALA A 173 2.22 -5.13 6.51
C ALA A 173 3.19 -4.08 5.97
N THR A 174 3.34 -4.07 4.65
CA THR A 174 3.76 -2.91 3.86
C THR A 174 2.51 -2.25 3.28
N LEU A 175 2.56 -0.94 3.09
CA LEU A 175 1.44 -0.22 2.49
C LEU A 175 1.75 0.02 1.02
N GLN A 176 0.80 -0.27 0.15
CA GLN A 176 0.87 0.02 -1.27
C GLN A 176 -0.23 1.02 -1.57
N ASP A 177 0.06 2.03 -2.38
CA ASP A 177 -0.96 2.91 -2.90
C ASP A 177 -1.71 2.22 -4.06
N ILE A 178 -2.68 2.90 -4.69
CA ILE A 178 -3.45 2.36 -5.82
C ILE A 178 -2.89 2.74 -7.20
N THR A 179 -1.67 3.28 -7.24
CA THR A 179 -1.02 3.60 -8.50
C THR A 179 -0.48 2.34 -9.19
N CYS A 180 -0.18 2.47 -10.48
CA CYS A 180 0.41 1.38 -11.27
C CYS A 180 1.94 1.31 -11.10
N ASP A 181 2.53 2.22 -10.31
CA ASP A 181 3.97 2.33 -10.14
C ASP A 181 4.41 1.51 -8.92
N SER A 182 5.49 0.73 -9.08
CA SER A 182 6.06 -0.07 -8.00
C SER A 182 6.70 0.77 -6.88
N ASP A 183 6.96 2.06 -7.14
CA ASP A 183 7.44 3.02 -6.15
C ASP A 183 6.30 3.59 -5.29
N GLY A 184 5.03 3.36 -5.65
CA GLY A 184 3.83 3.69 -4.88
C GLY A 184 3.67 2.83 -3.62
N LYS A 185 4.70 2.78 -2.76
CA LYS A 185 4.73 1.93 -1.58
C LYS A 185 5.44 2.58 -0.40
N ILE A 186 5.02 2.19 0.79
CA ILE A 186 5.67 2.50 2.06
C ILE A 186 6.12 1.17 2.69
N ASP A 187 7.43 0.94 2.66
CA ASP A 187 8.08 -0.22 3.29
C ASP A 187 9.13 0.18 4.35
N HIS A 188 9.15 1.45 4.75
CA HIS A 188 9.98 2.00 5.83
C HIS A 188 9.10 2.76 6.83
N PHE A 189 9.12 2.33 8.09
CA PHE A 189 8.26 2.85 9.16
C PHE A 189 9.09 3.27 10.37
N ILE A 190 8.54 4.14 11.22
CA ILE A 190 9.21 4.59 12.44
C ILE A 190 9.46 3.40 13.38
N GLY A 191 10.69 3.29 13.89
CA GLY A 191 11.08 2.33 14.93
C GLY A 191 11.87 2.96 16.07
N VAL A 192 12.17 2.17 17.11
CA VAL A 192 12.74 2.66 18.38
C VAL A 192 14.22 3.04 18.28
N ARG A 193 14.97 2.37 17.40
CA ARG A 193 16.42 2.58 17.20
C ARG A 193 16.79 2.77 15.74
N ASP A 194 16.05 2.10 14.87
CA ASP A 194 16.18 2.13 13.42
C ASP A 194 14.77 2.07 12.82
N PHE A 195 14.64 2.30 11.52
CA PHE A 195 13.36 2.11 10.84
C PHE A 195 12.93 0.65 10.86
N ARG A 196 11.63 0.40 10.83
CA ARG A 196 11.03 -0.92 10.65
C ARG A 196 10.66 -1.12 9.20
N GLN A 197 10.76 -2.35 8.72
CA GLN A 197 10.42 -2.71 7.34
C GLN A 197 8.96 -3.12 7.15
N SER A 198 8.17 -3.12 8.23
CA SER A 198 6.75 -3.44 8.23
C SER A 198 6.03 -2.78 9.40
N LEU A 199 4.74 -2.52 9.20
CA LEU A 199 3.83 -1.92 10.15
C LEU A 199 2.96 -3.01 10.81
N PRO A 200 2.90 -3.08 12.15
CA PRO A 200 1.92 -3.92 12.83
C PRO A 200 0.50 -3.41 12.58
N VAL A 201 -0.34 -4.24 11.97
CA VAL A 201 -1.74 -3.92 11.65
C VAL A 201 -2.67 -5.05 12.08
N HIS A 202 -3.95 -4.72 12.22
CA HIS A 202 -4.98 -5.72 12.42
C HIS A 202 -5.25 -6.45 11.10
N ALA A 203 -5.66 -7.72 11.17
CA ALA A 203 -6.15 -8.42 9.99
C ALA A 203 -7.32 -7.65 9.35
N PHE A 204 -7.18 -7.42 8.04
CA PHE A 204 -8.24 -6.96 7.16
C PHE A 204 -9.33 -8.03 7.05
N LYS A 205 -10.57 -7.60 6.85
CA LYS A 205 -11.73 -8.48 6.68
C LYS A 205 -12.64 -7.90 5.62
N ASP A 206 -13.04 -8.73 4.68
CA ASP A 206 -13.94 -8.33 3.60
C ASP A 206 -15.25 -7.77 4.16
N GLY A 207 -15.64 -6.60 3.67
CA GLY A 207 -16.85 -5.88 4.08
C GLY A 207 -16.74 -5.11 5.41
N GLU A 208 -15.57 -5.07 6.06
CA GLU A 208 -15.30 -4.17 7.19
C GLU A 208 -14.33 -3.05 6.77
N GLU A 209 -14.71 -1.79 6.95
CA GLU A 209 -13.83 -0.65 6.68
C GLU A 209 -12.57 -0.68 7.57
N TYR A 210 -11.40 -0.50 6.95
CA TYR A 210 -10.13 -0.46 7.66
C TYR A 210 -9.35 0.80 7.34
N TYR A 211 -9.27 1.74 8.29
CA TYR A 211 -8.67 3.06 8.09
C TYR A 211 -7.29 3.17 8.73
N LEU A 212 -6.38 3.75 7.97
CA LEU A 212 -5.06 4.16 8.42
C LEU A 212 -4.97 5.69 8.36
N ALA A 213 -4.12 6.26 9.21
CA ALA A 213 -3.77 7.67 9.14
C ALA A 213 -2.27 7.87 9.10
N VAL A 214 -1.86 8.87 8.31
CA VAL A 214 -0.49 9.35 8.21
C VAL A 214 -0.43 10.74 8.84
N PHE A 215 0.40 10.84 9.88
CA PHE A 215 0.56 12.05 10.66
C PHE A 215 1.76 12.85 10.17
N LEU A 216 1.84 14.11 10.62
CA LEU A 216 2.94 15.03 10.32
C LEU A 216 3.05 15.41 8.83
N VAL A 217 1.94 15.42 8.11
CA VAL A 217 1.87 15.72 6.67
C VAL A 217 1.65 17.21 6.36
N GLY A 218 1.50 18.07 7.37
CA GLY A 218 1.11 19.47 7.17
C GLY A 218 2.22 20.41 6.68
N ALA A 219 3.42 19.92 6.36
CA ALA A 219 4.50 20.73 5.82
C ALA A 219 4.96 20.16 4.48
N TYR A 220 5.04 21.00 3.45
CA TYR A 220 5.46 20.68 2.08
C TYR A 220 4.53 19.76 1.27
N GLN A 221 3.92 18.74 1.90
CA GLN A 221 3.25 17.65 1.19
C GLN A 221 2.15 18.12 0.22
N GLU A 222 1.22 18.95 0.69
CA GLU A 222 0.05 19.37 -0.08
C GLU A 222 0.42 20.10 -1.39
N ILE A 223 1.47 20.94 -1.36
CA ILE A 223 1.85 21.75 -2.53
C ILE A 223 2.84 21.05 -3.46
N LEU A 224 3.52 20.00 -2.98
CA LEU A 224 4.49 19.25 -3.76
C LEU A 224 3.88 18.01 -4.43
N GLY A 225 2.62 17.70 -4.16
CA GLY A 225 1.90 16.58 -4.76
C GLY A 225 1.87 16.67 -6.29
N ASP A 226 1.92 15.50 -6.93
CA ASP A 226 1.76 15.38 -8.38
C ASP A 226 0.57 14.49 -8.79
N LEU A 227 0.13 14.68 -10.03
CA LEU A 227 -0.99 13.97 -10.63
C LEU A 227 -0.56 12.61 -11.24
N HIS A 228 0.27 11.82 -10.55
CA HIS A 228 0.66 10.50 -11.03
C HIS A 228 -0.60 9.64 -11.25
N ASN A 229 -0.68 8.97 -12.41
CA ASN A 229 -1.87 8.23 -12.85
C ASN A 229 -3.18 9.04 -12.93
N LEU A 230 -3.10 10.39 -12.97
CA LEU A 230 -4.25 11.28 -12.94
C LEU A 230 -5.09 11.17 -11.65
N PHE A 231 -4.48 10.74 -10.53
CA PHE A 231 -5.09 10.93 -9.23
C PHE A 231 -4.94 12.39 -8.81
N GLY A 232 -6.06 13.07 -8.60
CA GLY A 232 -6.12 14.48 -8.27
C GLY A 232 -6.03 14.79 -6.79
N ASP A 233 -6.23 16.06 -6.45
CA ASP A 233 -6.24 16.52 -5.06
C ASP A 233 -7.27 15.75 -4.21
N THR A 234 -6.91 15.47 -2.96
CA THR A 234 -7.79 14.79 -2.03
C THR A 234 -8.80 15.72 -1.36
N ASN A 235 -9.92 15.18 -0.88
CA ASN A 235 -10.83 15.95 -0.02
C ASN A 235 -10.09 16.46 1.23
N ALA A 236 -10.21 17.75 1.52
CA ALA A 236 -9.65 18.36 2.73
C ALA A 236 -10.76 18.91 3.64
N VAL A 237 -10.64 18.65 4.94
CA VAL A 237 -11.64 19.04 5.94
C VAL A 237 -10.97 19.79 7.09
N HIS A 238 -11.45 21.00 7.38
CA HIS A 238 -10.98 21.78 8.53
C HIS A 238 -11.83 21.48 9.74
N VAL A 239 -11.21 20.89 10.76
CA VAL A 239 -11.87 20.51 12.01
C VAL A 239 -11.42 21.43 13.14
N VAL A 240 -12.38 22.06 13.81
CA VAL A 240 -12.14 22.95 14.95
C VAL A 240 -12.66 22.30 16.23
N CYS A 241 -11.79 22.15 17.22
CA CYS A 241 -12.19 21.68 18.55
C CYS A 241 -12.84 22.81 19.35
N THR A 242 -14.06 22.57 19.85
CA THR A 242 -14.78 23.48 20.73
C THR A 242 -14.79 22.94 22.16
N LYS A 243 -15.43 23.65 23.10
CA LYS A 243 -15.56 23.16 24.48
C LYS A 243 -16.45 21.91 24.59
N ASP A 244 -17.40 21.77 23.67
CA ASP A 244 -18.44 20.74 23.71
C ASP A 244 -18.17 19.58 22.73
N GLY A 245 -17.08 19.65 21.94
CA GLY A 245 -16.73 18.63 20.97
C GLY A 245 -15.87 19.18 19.83
N TYR A 246 -16.29 18.92 18.59
CA TYR A 246 -15.65 19.42 17.38
C TYR A 246 -16.69 19.88 16.36
N GLU A 247 -16.30 20.79 15.49
CA GLU A 247 -17.10 21.29 14.38
C GLU A 247 -16.29 21.19 13.08
N ILE A 248 -16.96 20.86 11.97
CA ILE A 248 -16.37 20.92 10.64
C ILE A 248 -16.64 22.33 10.10
N GLU A 249 -15.60 23.14 10.03
CA GLU A 249 -15.70 24.54 9.60
C GLU A 249 -15.73 24.66 8.08
N GLN A 250 -14.92 23.84 7.39
CA GLN A 250 -14.76 23.90 5.95
C GLN A 250 -14.56 22.50 5.38
N ILE A 251 -15.17 22.25 4.24
CA ILE A 251 -14.93 21.08 3.38
C ILE A 251 -14.48 21.64 2.04
N ILE A 252 -13.35 21.13 1.56
CA ILE A 252 -12.80 21.38 0.23
C ILE A 252 -12.89 20.04 -0.49
N ASP A 253 -13.73 19.98 -1.50
CA ASP A 253 -13.87 18.78 -2.32
C ASP A 253 -12.58 18.57 -3.13
N GLY A 254 -12.13 17.33 -3.20
CA GLY A 254 -11.04 16.91 -4.06
C GLY A 254 -11.46 16.89 -5.52
N GLU A 255 -10.51 16.56 -6.39
CA GLU A 255 -10.70 16.68 -7.83
C GLU A 255 -11.48 15.49 -8.42
N SER A 256 -12.34 15.81 -9.38
CA SER A 256 -13.00 14.81 -10.20
C SER A 256 -12.12 14.39 -11.40
N VAL A 257 -12.46 13.27 -12.03
CA VAL A 257 -11.79 12.84 -13.27
C VAL A 257 -11.87 13.92 -14.36
N ALA A 258 -12.98 14.68 -14.41
CA ALA A 258 -13.14 15.79 -15.34
C ALA A 258 -12.17 16.94 -15.07
N ASP A 259 -11.92 17.28 -13.80
CA ASP A 259 -10.99 18.34 -13.42
C ASP A 259 -9.56 17.95 -13.80
N VAL A 260 -9.16 16.72 -13.49
CA VAL A 260 -7.81 16.25 -13.82
C VAL A 260 -7.58 16.15 -15.33
N LEU A 261 -8.61 15.74 -16.08
CA LEU A 261 -8.56 15.72 -17.55
C LEU A 261 -8.41 17.12 -18.17
N GLU A 262 -8.86 18.18 -17.49
CA GLU A 262 -8.68 19.54 -17.98
C GLU A 262 -7.19 19.96 -17.98
N TYR A 263 -6.40 19.52 -17.00
CA TYR A 263 -4.95 19.76 -16.96
C TYR A 263 -4.22 19.20 -18.18
N VAL A 264 -4.67 18.05 -18.68
CA VAL A 264 -4.16 17.40 -19.90
C VAL A 264 -4.92 17.82 -21.16
N GLN A 265 -5.61 18.97 -21.11
CA GLN A 265 -6.26 19.67 -22.22
C GLN A 265 -7.47 18.94 -22.84
N PHE A 266 -8.11 18.04 -22.09
CA PHE A 266 -9.37 17.44 -22.49
C PHE A 266 -10.56 18.29 -22.01
N ASP A 267 -11.58 18.39 -22.87
CA ASP A 267 -12.84 19.06 -22.55
C ASP A 267 -13.90 17.99 -22.22
N ALA A 268 -14.25 17.89 -20.95
CA ALA A 268 -15.24 16.92 -20.45
C ALA A 268 -16.58 16.98 -21.22
N LYS A 269 -17.03 18.19 -21.61
CA LYS A 269 -18.29 18.34 -22.36
C LYS A 269 -18.18 17.79 -23.78
N LYS A 270 -17.02 17.95 -24.44
CA LYS A 270 -16.76 17.34 -25.75
C LYS A 270 -16.67 15.82 -25.64
N LEU A 271 -16.05 15.29 -24.59
CA LEU A 271 -15.99 13.85 -24.33
C LEU A 271 -17.39 13.25 -24.19
N VAL A 272 -18.24 13.83 -23.33
CA VAL A 272 -19.65 13.39 -23.16
C VAL A 272 -20.41 13.41 -24.49
N ARG A 273 -20.33 14.49 -25.27
CA ARG A 273 -21.01 14.59 -26.58
C ARG A 273 -20.53 13.52 -27.58
N THR A 274 -19.25 13.16 -27.51
CA THR A 274 -18.67 12.13 -28.38
C THR A 274 -19.24 10.77 -28.02
N ILE A 275 -19.27 10.41 -26.73
CA ILE A 275 -19.87 9.16 -26.25
C ILE A 275 -21.37 9.12 -26.58
N GLU A 276 -22.12 10.20 -26.38
CA GLU A 276 -23.54 10.28 -26.76
C GLU A 276 -23.76 9.98 -28.24
N THR A 277 -22.88 10.48 -29.11
CA THR A 277 -22.96 10.22 -30.55
C THR A 277 -22.74 8.73 -30.84
N TRP A 278 -21.74 8.10 -30.22
CA TRP A 278 -21.46 6.67 -30.40
C TRP A 278 -22.56 5.76 -29.87
N VAL A 279 -23.13 6.09 -28.70
CA VAL A 279 -24.26 5.36 -28.11
C VAL A 279 -25.47 5.46 -29.03
N ASN A 280 -25.82 6.67 -29.52
CA ASN A 280 -26.95 6.87 -30.43
C ASN A 280 -26.79 6.07 -31.74
N SER A 281 -25.58 6.03 -32.31
CA SER A 281 -25.30 5.20 -33.50
C SER A 281 -25.46 3.71 -33.20
N SER A 282 -24.96 3.25 -32.04
CA SER A 282 -25.05 1.83 -31.62
C SER A 282 -26.51 1.38 -31.40
N VAL A 283 -27.36 2.26 -30.87
CA VAL A 283 -28.81 2.02 -30.74
C VAL A 283 -29.48 1.94 -32.12
N LYS A 284 -29.14 2.84 -33.05
CA LYS A 284 -29.68 2.81 -34.43
C LYS A 284 -29.29 1.53 -35.17
N GLU A 285 -28.07 1.06 -34.97
CA GLU A 285 -27.54 -0.20 -35.52
C GLU A 285 -28.09 -1.44 -34.80
N LYS A 286 -28.90 -1.27 -33.75
CA LYS A 286 -29.45 -2.34 -32.90
C LYS A 286 -28.39 -3.24 -32.26
N ARG A 287 -27.18 -2.70 -32.01
CA ARG A 287 -26.13 -3.39 -31.22
C ARG A 287 -26.45 -3.38 -29.72
N ILE A 288 -27.16 -2.35 -29.27
CA ILE A 288 -27.67 -2.18 -27.90
C ILE A 288 -29.10 -1.63 -27.95
N SER A 289 -29.85 -1.83 -26.87
CA SER A 289 -31.16 -1.23 -26.66
C SER A 289 -31.07 0.24 -26.23
N ALA A 290 -32.18 0.97 -26.35
CA ALA A 290 -32.26 2.34 -25.87
C ALA A 290 -32.12 2.45 -24.34
N HIS A 291 -32.51 1.41 -23.60
CA HIS A 291 -32.35 1.36 -22.15
C HIS A 291 -30.87 1.23 -21.76
N GLU A 292 -30.17 0.24 -22.33
CA GLU A 292 -28.73 0.05 -22.12
C GLU A 292 -27.93 1.28 -22.54
N GLY A 293 -28.30 1.95 -23.63
CA GLY A 293 -27.65 3.18 -24.05
C GLY A 293 -27.78 4.31 -23.03
N LYS A 294 -28.96 4.47 -22.40
CA LYS A 294 -29.18 5.47 -21.36
C LYS A 294 -28.39 5.14 -20.09
N GLU A 295 -28.39 3.88 -19.69
CA GLU A 295 -27.64 3.39 -18.54
C GLU A 295 -26.13 3.59 -18.73
N PHE A 296 -25.59 3.23 -19.89
CA PHE A 296 -24.18 3.44 -20.24
C PHE A 296 -23.78 4.92 -20.13
N LEU A 297 -24.60 5.84 -20.64
CA LEU A 297 -24.33 7.27 -20.54
C LEU A 297 -24.37 7.78 -19.09
N ALA A 298 -25.25 7.23 -18.25
CA ALA A 298 -25.30 7.56 -16.84
C ALA A 298 -24.03 7.10 -16.11
N ILE A 299 -23.60 5.85 -16.34
CA ILE A 299 -22.37 5.29 -15.78
C ILE A 299 -21.15 6.12 -16.22
N TYR A 300 -21.04 6.42 -17.52
CA TYR A 300 -19.94 7.23 -18.06
C TYR A 300 -19.87 8.62 -17.42
N ARG A 301 -21.02 9.31 -17.28
CA ARG A 301 -21.07 10.63 -16.63
C ARG A 301 -20.74 10.53 -15.14
N SER A 302 -21.20 9.49 -14.45
CA SER A 302 -20.90 9.25 -13.04
C SER A 302 -19.40 9.07 -12.84
N GLY A 303 -18.72 8.27 -13.67
CA GLY A 303 -17.27 8.09 -13.58
C GLY A 303 -16.50 9.35 -13.98
N LEU A 304 -16.93 10.07 -15.02
CA LEU A 304 -16.26 11.29 -15.47
C LEU A 304 -16.33 12.44 -14.47
N TYR A 305 -17.46 12.60 -13.78
CA TYR A 305 -17.65 13.65 -12.77
C TYR A 305 -17.49 13.12 -11.33
N GLY A 306 -17.06 11.86 -11.19
CA GLY A 306 -16.76 11.23 -9.91
C GLY A 306 -15.35 11.60 -9.44
N TYR A 307 -15.11 11.35 -8.16
CA TYR A 307 -13.81 11.53 -7.52
C TYR A 307 -12.75 10.64 -8.18
N THR A 308 -11.49 11.07 -8.19
CA THR A 308 -10.42 10.30 -8.87
C THR A 308 -10.04 8.99 -8.17
N TYR A 309 -10.37 8.85 -6.88
CA TYR A 309 -10.05 7.68 -6.07
C TYR A 309 -11.12 6.60 -6.16
N LEU A 310 -10.79 5.39 -5.70
CA LEU A 310 -11.66 4.22 -5.88
C LEU A 310 -12.82 4.20 -4.90
N GLU A 311 -13.95 3.67 -5.35
CA GLU A 311 -15.12 3.35 -4.53
C GLU A 311 -15.03 1.88 -4.07
N GLU A 312 -15.65 1.55 -2.93
CA GLU A 312 -15.84 0.17 -2.43
C GLU A 312 -16.97 -0.58 -3.15
#